data_AF-A0A5D0RMN1-F1
#
_entry.id   AF-A0A5D0RMN1-F1
#
_cell.length_a   1.000
_cell.length_b   1.000
_cell.length_c   1.000
_cell.angle_alpha   90.00
_cell.angle_beta   90.00
_cell.angle_gamma   90.00
#
_symmetry.space_group_name_H-M   'P 1'
#
loop_
_entity.id
_entity.type
_entity.pdbx_description
1 polymer ?
#
loop_
_entity_poly.entity_id
_entity_poly.type
_entity_poly.pdbx_seq_one_letter_code
_entity_poly.pdbx_strand_id
1 'polypeptide(L)'
;MLIYKILRAAEWQAFDSAGETPGAPVDLADGFIHFSTAEQAPGTAAKHFAGEDGLMLVAVEAAALGDALKWEVSRGGARFPHLYRHLAMTDVAWTAPLPLGPDGHVFPETMT
;
A
#
# COMPACT_ATOMS: atom_id res chain seq x y z
N MET A 1 -11.92 3.75 7.21
CA MET A 1 -11.65 2.41 6.66
C MET A 1 -10.22 2.43 6.22
N LEU A 2 -9.49 1.37 6.53
CA LEU A 2 -8.08 1.32 6.21
C LEU A 2 -7.88 0.89 4.75
N ILE A 3 -6.90 1.51 4.12
CA ILE A 3 -6.34 1.12 2.83
C ILE A 3 -4.85 0.88 3.00
N TYR A 4 -4.30 0.02 2.16
CA TYR A 4 -3.01 -0.61 2.39
C TYR A 4 -2.07 -0.39 1.22
N LYS A 5 -0.85 0.02 1.53
CA LYS A 5 0.28 0.06 0.61
C LYS A 5 1.27 -1.02 1.02
N ILE A 6 1.78 -1.76 0.04
CA ILE A 6 2.89 -2.68 0.22
C ILE A 6 4.14 -1.99 -0.34
N LEU A 7 5.19 -1.93 0.45
CA LEU A 7 6.49 -1.35 0.10
C LEU A 7 7.58 -2.39 0.28
N ARG A 8 8.58 -2.36 -0.60
CA ARG A 8 9.85 -3.07 -0.37
C ARG A 8 10.64 -2.38 0.73
N ALA A 9 11.54 -3.11 1.38
CA ALA A 9 12.37 -2.58 2.48
C ALA A 9 13.04 -1.23 2.15
N ALA A 10 13.62 -1.10 0.95
CA ALA A 10 14.29 0.13 0.52
C ALA A 10 13.30 1.30 0.30
N GLU A 11 12.12 1.01 -0.26
CA GLU A 11 11.06 2.01 -0.46
C GLU A 11 10.52 2.50 0.89
N TRP A 12 10.32 1.59 1.84
CA TRP A 12 9.93 1.91 3.21
C TRP A 12 11.00 2.75 3.92
N GLN A 13 12.27 2.34 3.87
CA GLN A 13 13.35 3.05 4.56
C GLN A 13 13.52 4.49 4.02
N ALA A 14 13.38 4.68 2.71
CA ALA A 14 13.40 6.01 2.11
C ALA A 14 12.21 6.86 2.58
N PHE A 15 11.01 6.28 2.62
CA PHE A 15 9.80 6.96 3.10
C PHE A 15 9.90 7.35 4.58
N ASP A 16 10.27 6.41 5.45
CA ASP A 16 10.43 6.62 6.90
C ASP A 16 11.47 7.72 7.19
N SER A 17 12.59 7.71 6.45
CA SER A 17 13.63 8.74 6.60
C SER A 17 13.23 10.11 6.06
N ALA A 18 12.42 10.19 5.00
CA ALA A 18 12.06 11.45 4.36
C ALA A 18 10.80 12.10 4.95
N GLY A 19 9.93 11.30 5.59
CA GLY A 19 8.64 11.76 6.12
C GLY A 19 7.51 11.84 5.08
N GLU A 20 7.84 11.83 3.79
CA GLU A 20 6.88 11.69 2.68
C GLU A 20 7.48 10.91 1.51
N THR A 21 6.62 10.32 0.68
CA THR A 21 7.03 9.63 -0.54
C THR A 21 6.09 9.93 -1.70
N PRO A 22 6.62 10.12 -2.92
CA PRO A 22 5.81 10.18 -4.13
C PRO A 22 5.33 8.79 -4.59
N GLY A 23 5.75 7.71 -3.92
CA GLY A 23 5.37 6.33 -4.21
C GLY A 23 6.52 5.47 -4.73
N ALA A 24 6.21 4.22 -5.05
CA ALA A 24 7.10 3.27 -5.71
C ALA A 24 7.26 3.62 -7.21
N PRO A 25 8.24 3.03 -7.94
CA PRO A 25 8.46 3.37 -9.35
C PRO A 25 7.22 3.26 -10.26
N VAL A 26 6.33 2.29 -9.99
CA VAL A 26 5.05 2.15 -10.72
C VAL A 26 4.07 3.28 -10.42
N ASP A 27 4.03 3.78 -9.19
CA ASP A 27 3.17 4.89 -8.80
C ASP A 27 3.59 6.18 -9.52
N LEU A 28 4.90 6.40 -9.66
CA LEU A 28 5.45 7.53 -10.41
C LEU A 28 5.13 7.45 -11.90
N ALA A 29 5.23 6.25 -12.47
CA ALA A 29 4.93 6.02 -13.89
C ALA A 29 3.43 6.24 -14.18
N ASP A 30 2.55 5.82 -13.27
CA ASP A 30 1.10 5.91 -13.44
C ASP A 30 0.52 7.25 -12.95
N GLY A 31 1.28 8.01 -12.17
CA GLY A 31 0.92 9.36 -11.71
C GLY A 31 0.07 9.41 -10.44
N PHE A 32 -0.04 8.29 -9.71
CA PHE A 32 -0.75 8.19 -8.43
C PHE A 32 -0.24 7.01 -7.61
N ILE A 33 -0.39 7.08 -6.28
CA ILE A 33 0.01 5.99 -5.38
C ILE A 33 -1.10 4.94 -5.31
N HIS A 34 -0.78 3.71 -5.69
CA HIS A 34 -1.68 2.57 -5.61
C HIS A 34 -1.85 2.10 -4.18
N PHE A 35 -3.10 2.04 -3.72
CA PHE A 35 -3.48 1.34 -2.51
C PHE A 35 -4.39 0.16 -2.83
N SER A 36 -4.62 -0.70 -1.85
CA SER A 36 -5.59 -1.80 -1.88
C SER A 36 -6.47 -1.74 -0.63
N THR A 37 -7.71 -2.21 -0.71
CA THR A 37 -8.50 -2.54 0.49
C THR A 37 -7.93 -3.79 1.18
N ALA A 38 -8.44 -4.11 2.37
CA ALA A 38 -8.05 -5.33 3.09
C ALA A 38 -8.27 -6.60 2.23
N GLU A 39 -9.41 -6.68 1.54
CA GLU A 39 -9.76 -7.80 0.65
C GLU A 39 -8.87 -7.87 -0.61
N GLN A 40 -8.34 -6.73 -1.06
CA GLN A 40 -7.55 -6.63 -2.29
C GLN A 40 -6.05 -6.88 -2.03
N ALA A 41 -5.54 -6.50 -0.86
CA ALA A 41 -4.11 -6.49 -0.55
C ALA A 41 -3.45 -7.88 -0.69
N PRO A 42 -4.04 -9.01 -0.26
CA PRO A 42 -3.47 -10.34 -0.51
C PRO A 42 -3.31 -10.66 -1.99
N GLY A 43 -4.31 -10.34 -2.81
CA GLY A 43 -4.23 -10.51 -4.27
C GLY A 43 -3.20 -9.59 -4.93
N THR A 44 -2.97 -8.41 -4.37
CA THR A 44 -1.90 -7.49 -4.80
C THR A 44 -0.52 -8.04 -4.45
N ALA A 45 -0.32 -8.53 -3.22
CA ALA A 45 0.94 -9.18 -2.80
C ALA A 45 1.28 -10.37 -3.70
N ALA A 46 0.34 -11.30 -3.87
CA ALA A 46 0.53 -12.49 -4.70
C ALA A 46 0.83 -12.17 -6.18
N LYS A 47 0.30 -11.07 -6.71
CA LYS A 47 0.51 -10.69 -8.12
C LYS A 47 1.83 -9.96 -8.35
N HIS A 48 2.23 -9.07 -7.44
CA HIS A 48 3.29 -8.10 -7.70
C HIS A 48 4.55 -8.30 -6.85
N PHE A 49 4.46 -9.09 -5.78
CA PHE A 49 5.52 -9.25 -4.80
C PHE A 49 5.80 -10.72 -4.46
N ALA A 50 5.31 -11.67 -5.26
CA ALA A 50 5.45 -13.10 -5.00
C ALA A 50 6.92 -13.51 -4.77
N GLY A 51 7.18 -14.21 -3.66
CA GLY A 51 8.52 -14.68 -3.30
C GLY A 51 9.46 -13.61 -2.77
N GLU A 52 9.02 -12.34 -2.69
CA GLU A 52 9.81 -11.27 -2.07
C GLU A 52 9.63 -11.29 -0.55
N ASP A 53 10.73 -11.15 0.20
CA ASP A 53 10.72 -11.02 1.65
C ASP A 53 11.14 -9.60 2.08
N GLY A 54 10.98 -9.28 3.36
CA GLY A 54 11.32 -7.95 3.90
C GLY A 54 10.36 -6.85 3.42
N LEU A 55 9.14 -7.21 3.05
CA LEU A 55 8.10 -6.26 2.68
C LEU A 55 7.52 -5.60 3.93
N MET A 56 6.99 -4.39 3.73
CA MET A 56 6.28 -3.61 4.73
C MET A 56 4.86 -3.33 4.26
N LEU A 57 3.91 -3.53 5.17
CA LEU A 57 2.52 -3.12 5.01
C LEU A 57 2.31 -1.79 5.72
N VAL A 58 1.80 -0.80 5.00
CA VAL A 58 1.48 0.53 5.52
C VAL A 58 -0.03 0.72 5.44
N ALA A 59 -0.66 0.94 6.59
CA ALA A 59 -2.10 1.17 6.69
C ALA A 59 -2.39 2.67 6.83
N VAL A 60 -3.37 3.14 6.07
CA VAL A 60 -3.75 4.56 6.00
C VAL A 60 -5.26 4.68 6.13
N GLU A 61 -5.74 5.68 6.86
CA GLU A 61 -7.17 5.96 6.95
C GLU A 61 -7.67 6.71 5.71
N ALA A 62 -8.48 6.03 4.89
CA ALA A 62 -8.94 6.57 3.61
C ALA A 62 -9.68 7.91 3.74
N ALA A 63 -10.45 8.09 4.82
CA ALA A 63 -11.19 9.32 5.07
C ALA A 63 -10.29 10.53 5.33
N ALA A 64 -9.09 10.34 5.87
CA ALA A 64 -8.14 11.42 6.15
C ALA A 64 -7.50 11.98 4.86
N LEU A 65 -7.54 11.22 3.76
CA LEU A 65 -6.91 11.60 2.50
C LEU A 65 -7.74 12.58 1.65
N GLY A 66 -9.03 12.74 1.98
CA GLY A 66 -9.93 13.70 1.33
C GLY A 66 -10.00 13.55 -0.19
N ASP A 67 -10.10 14.68 -0.90
CA ASP A 67 -10.30 14.74 -2.35
C ASP A 67 -9.11 14.22 -3.18
N ALA A 68 -7.95 14.04 -2.55
CA ALA A 68 -6.78 13.48 -3.22
C ALA A 68 -6.91 11.96 -3.42
N LEU A 69 -7.79 11.28 -2.68
CA LEU A 69 -8.05 9.86 -2.84
C LEU A 69 -9.20 9.62 -3.80
N LYS A 70 -8.94 8.90 -4.89
CA LYS A 70 -9.96 8.50 -5.87
C LYS A 70 -10.12 6.99 -5.88
N TRP A 71 -11.37 6.56 -6.06
CA TRP A 71 -11.72 5.15 -6.21
C TRP A 71 -11.99 4.86 -7.67
N GLU A 72 -11.10 4.14 -8.34
CA GLU A 72 -11.14 3.95 -9.79
C GLU A 72 -11.23 2.48 -10.16
N VAL A 73 -12.00 2.17 -11.22
CA VAL A 73 -12.14 0.79 -11.70
C VAL A 73 -10.79 0.32 -12.24
N SER A 74 -10.35 -0.85 -11.77
CA SER A 74 -9.09 -1.47 -12.17
C SER A 74 -9.33 -2.97 -12.43
N ARG A 75 -8.44 -3.84 -11.93
CA ARG A 75 -8.46 -5.28 -12.17
C ARG A 75 -9.80 -5.91 -11.80
N GLY A 76 -10.37 -6.65 -12.75
CA GLY A 76 -11.59 -7.45 -12.53
C GLY A 76 -12.85 -6.62 -12.30
N GLY A 77 -12.86 -5.33 -12.68
CA GLY A 77 -14.00 -4.44 -12.48
C GLY A 77 -14.14 -3.88 -11.05
N ALA A 78 -13.26 -4.29 -10.13
CA ALA A 78 -13.22 -3.77 -8.77
C ALA A 78 -12.61 -2.35 -8.73
N ARG A 79 -13.03 -1.54 -7.76
CA ARG A 79 -12.48 -0.20 -7.54
C ARG A 79 -11.31 -0.26 -6.59
N PHE A 80 -10.19 0.34 -6.99
CA PHE A 80 -8.98 0.46 -6.17
C PHE A 80 -8.81 1.93 -5.72
N PRO A 81 -8.30 2.15 -4.49
CA PRO A 81 -7.96 3.47 -3.99
C PRO A 81 -6.63 3.96 -4.59
N HIS A 82 -6.64 5.15 -5.19
CA HIS A 82 -5.48 5.81 -5.79
C HIS A 82 -5.30 7.20 -5.20
N LEU A 83 -4.12 7.49 -4.65
CA LEU A 83 -3.82 8.78 -4.03
C LEU A 83 -3.04 9.69 -5.00
N TYR A 84 -3.60 10.87 -5.29
CA TYR A 84 -3.08 11.86 -6.24
C TYR A 84 -2.26 12.97 -5.55
N ARG A 85 -1.45 12.59 -4.58
CA ARG A 85 -0.43 13.42 -3.91
C ARG A 85 0.61 12.52 -3.26
N HIS A 86 1.68 13.11 -2.73
CA HIS A 86 2.63 12.36 -1.90
C HIS A 86 1.91 11.78 -0.67
N LEU A 87 2.33 10.58 -0.28
CA LEU A 87 1.93 9.97 1.00
C LEU A 87 2.84 10.52 2.09
N ALA A 88 2.26 11.09 3.15
CA ALA A 88 3.01 11.60 4.30
C ALA A 88 2.96 10.61 5.47
N MET A 89 3.98 10.59 6.32
CA MET A 89 3.99 9.79 7.54
C MET A 89 2.85 10.15 8.50
N THR A 90 2.34 11.38 8.43
CA THR A 90 1.15 11.81 9.18
C THR A 90 -0.16 11.19 8.68
N ASP A 91 -0.19 10.65 7.47
CA ASP A 91 -1.33 9.88 6.95
C ASP A 91 -1.32 8.42 7.46
N VAL A 92 -0.16 7.93 7.93
CA VAL A 92 0.02 6.52 8.31
C VAL A 92 -0.63 6.25 9.66
N ALA A 93 -1.57 5.31 9.67
CA ALA A 93 -2.23 4.87 10.89
C ALA A 93 -1.35 3.86 11.66
N TRP A 94 -0.75 2.92 10.94
CA TRP A 94 0.21 1.96 11.48
C TRP A 94 0.97 1.26 10.35
N THR A 95 2.07 0.59 10.72
CA THR A 95 2.86 -0.24 9.81
C THR A 95 3.17 -1.60 10.43
N ALA A 96 3.31 -2.61 9.60
CA ALA A 96 3.72 -3.94 10.02
C ALA A 96 4.64 -4.59 8.98
N PRO A 97 5.63 -5.41 9.41
CA PRO A 97 6.31 -6.32 8.49
C PRO A 97 5.30 -7.25 7.81
N LEU A 98 5.56 -7.58 6.55
CA LEU A 98 4.78 -8.52 5.75
C LEU A 98 5.68 -9.70 5.36
N PRO A 99 5.97 -10.63 6.29
CA PRO A 99 6.93 -11.71 6.06
C PRO A 99 6.41 -12.73 5.05
N LEU A 100 7.32 -13.35 4.31
CA LEU A 100 7.01 -14.45 3.41
C LEU A 100 6.84 -15.77 4.20
N GLY A 101 5.62 -16.32 4.19
CA GLY A 101 5.30 -17.64 4.73
C GLY A 101 5.29 -18.75 3.68
N PRO A 102 5.01 -20.01 4.08
CA PRO A 102 5.02 -21.16 3.16
C PRO A 102 3.97 -21.07 2.05
N ASP A 103 2.85 -20.38 2.30
CA ASP A 103 1.73 -20.23 1.36
C ASP A 103 1.64 -18.82 0.75
N GLY A 104 2.68 -17.99 0.95
CA GLY A 104 2.71 -16.58 0.57
C GLY A 104 2.82 -15.65 1.79
N HIS A 105 2.64 -14.35 1.56
CA HIS A 105 2.79 -13.33 2.60
C HIS A 105 1.79 -13.48 3.74
N VAL A 106 2.29 -13.36 4.98
CA VAL A 106 1.46 -13.44 6.19
C VAL A 106 0.98 -12.04 6.56
N PHE A 107 -0.32 -11.81 6.42
CA PHE A 107 -0.94 -10.53 6.74
C PHE A 107 -1.33 -10.42 8.23
N PRO A 108 -1.27 -9.22 8.84
CA PRO A 108 -1.73 -9.02 10.21
C PRO A 108 -3.24 -9.23 10.37
N GLU A 109 -3.67 -9.81 11.49
CA GLU A 109 -5.09 -9.94 11.85
C GLU A 109 -5.81 -8.60 12.03
N THR A 110 -5.06 -7.52 12.25
CA THR A 110 -5.56 -6.15 12.41
C THR A 110 -6.04 -5.52 11.10
N MET A 111 -5.90 -6.21 9.97
CA MET A 111 -6.44 -5.74 8.70
C MET A 111 -7.97 -5.77 8.73
N THR A 112 -8.55 -4.57 8.71
CA THR A 112 -10.01 -4.32 8.70
C THR A 112 -10.37 -3.31 7.63
#